data_AF-A0A838PTF0-F1
#
_entry.id   AF-A0A838PTF0-F1
#
_cell.length_a   1.000
_cell.length_b   1.000
_cell.length_c   1.000
_cell.angle_alpha   90.00
_cell.angle_beta   90.00
_cell.angle_gamma   90.00
#
_symmetry.space_group_name_H-M   'P 1'
#
loop_
_entity.id
_entity.type
_entity.pdbx_description
1 polymer ?
#
loop_
_entity_poly.entity_id
_entity_poly.type
_entity_poly.pdbx_seq_one_letter_code
_entity_poly.pdbx_strand_id
1 'polypeptide(L)'
;MRERTVRLALAVLAAASAVVGFWAGVAPRSFYDDFPGGGHQWVAVDGPLNEHLVRDVGTLNVALAVVAAAAAMTLVPVLVASRELRPPRPPAECGGRPPGPGS
;
A
#
# COMPACT_ATOMS: atom_id res chain seq x y z
N MET A 1 6.97 13.97 -0.06
CA MET A 1 5.49 13.84 0.07
C MET A 1 4.99 12.51 -0.49
N ARG A 2 5.29 12.18 -1.76
CA ARG A 2 4.83 10.97 -2.46
C ARG A 2 5.04 9.64 -1.70
N GLU A 3 6.13 9.50 -0.96
CA GLU A 3 6.42 8.27 -0.19
C GLU A 3 5.58 8.12 1.06
N ARG A 4 5.28 9.22 1.77
CA ARG A 4 4.35 9.18 2.89
C ARG A 4 2.97 8.77 2.41
N THR A 5 2.56 9.25 1.23
CA THR A 5 1.32 8.84 0.56
C THR A 5 1.35 7.35 0.20
N VAL A 6 2.42 6.85 -0.40
CA VAL A 6 2.56 5.42 -0.73
C VAL A 6 2.55 4.55 0.53
N ARG A 7 3.23 4.96 1.61
CA ARG A 7 3.20 4.23 2.88
C ARG A 7 1.82 4.24 3.53
N LEU A 8 1.14 5.39 3.55
CA LEU A 8 -0.23 5.47 4.05
C LEU A 8 -1.17 4.59 3.22
N ALA A 9 -1.05 4.60 1.89
CA ALA A 9 -1.83 3.74 1.02
C ALA A 9 -1.57 2.25 1.29
N LEU A 10 -0.30 1.84 1.46
CA LEU A 10 0.06 0.46 1.81
C LEU A 10 -0.43 0.06 3.20
N ALA A 11 -0.36 0.97 4.18
CA ALA A 11 -0.86 0.72 5.53
C ALA A 11 -2.38 0.57 5.55
N VAL A 12 -3.10 1.43 4.81
CA VAL A 12 -4.55 1.33 4.63
C VAL A 12 -4.92 0.02 3.92
N LEU A 13 -4.20 -0.33 2.86
CA LEU A 13 -4.40 -1.60 2.14
C LEU A 13 -4.17 -2.80 3.06
N ALA A 14 -3.07 -2.82 3.81
CA ALA A 14 -2.76 -3.89 4.76
C ALA A 14 -3.83 -4.02 5.86
N ALA A 15 -4.29 -2.89 6.41
CA ALA A 15 -5.34 -2.88 7.42
C ALA A 15 -6.68 -3.39 6.86
N ALA A 16 -7.09 -2.92 5.69
CA ALA A 16 -8.31 -3.37 5.04
C ALA A 16 -8.24 -4.88 4.75
N SER A 17 -7.17 -5.36 4.13
CA SER A 17 -6.95 -6.78 3.84
C SER A 17 -6.90 -7.65 5.09
N ALA A 18 -6.32 -7.15 6.19
CA ALA A 18 -6.27 -7.88 7.46
C ALA A 18 -7.65 -8.03 8.08
N VAL A 19 -8.46 -6.97 8.09
CA VAL A 19 -9.84 -7.02 8.61
C VAL A 19 -10.67 -8.01 7.81
N VAL A 20 -10.65 -7.91 6.48
CA VAL A 20 -11.41 -8.82 5.61
C VAL A 20 -10.91 -10.26 5.75
N GLY A 21 -9.60 -10.48 5.70
CA GLY A 21 -9.00 -11.83 5.76
C GLY A 21 -9.20 -12.52 7.11
N PHE A 22 -9.03 -11.78 8.21
CA PHE A 22 -9.23 -12.32 9.56
C PHE A 22 -10.71 -12.65 9.80
N TRP A 23 -11.63 -11.78 9.38
CA TRP A 23 -13.07 -12.03 9.55
C TRP A 23 -13.55 -13.20 8.68
N ALA A 24 -13.16 -13.24 7.40
CA ALA A 24 -13.50 -14.35 6.50
C ALA A 24 -12.89 -15.70 6.93
N GLY A 25 -11.69 -15.68 7.53
CA GLY A 25 -11.01 -16.89 7.98
C GLY A 25 -11.52 -17.45 9.32
N VAL A 26 -11.86 -16.56 10.27
CA VAL A 26 -12.31 -16.96 11.62
C VAL A 26 -13.81 -17.22 11.68
N ALA A 27 -14.61 -16.42 10.97
CA ALA A 27 -16.07 -16.51 11.00
C ALA A 27 -16.68 -16.36 9.59
N PRO A 28 -16.51 -17.37 8.71
CA PRO A 28 -16.93 -17.31 7.31
C PRO A 28 -18.45 -17.07 7.15
N ARG A 29 -19.28 -17.62 8.05
CA ARG A 29 -20.73 -17.37 8.06
C ARG A 29 -21.09 -15.93 8.40
N SER A 30 -20.51 -15.37 9.47
CA SER A 30 -20.73 -13.96 9.85
C SER A 30 -20.20 -13.00 8.79
N PHE A 31 -19.07 -13.32 8.14
CA PHE A 31 -18.57 -12.56 7.03
C PHE A 31 -19.53 -12.59 5.83
N TYR A 32 -20.03 -13.76 5.46
CA TYR A 32 -20.93 -13.89 4.32
C TYR A 32 -22.26 -13.15 4.54
N ASP A 33 -22.81 -13.20 5.75
CA ASP A 33 -24.11 -12.60 6.07
C ASP A 33 -24.04 -11.07 6.30
N ASP A 34 -22.95 -10.56 6.89
CA ASP A 34 -22.89 -9.18 7.37
C ASP A 34 -21.91 -8.27 6.60
N PHE A 35 -21.13 -8.78 5.63
CA PHE A 35 -20.10 -7.98 4.96
C PHE A 35 -20.65 -7.03 3.88
N PRO A 36 -20.23 -5.75 3.82
CA PRO A 36 -19.13 -5.08 4.57
C PRO A 36 -19.51 -4.45 5.93
N GLY A 37 -20.70 -4.73 6.44
CA GLY A 37 -21.31 -4.11 7.61
C GLY A 37 -22.34 -3.05 7.19
N GLY A 38 -23.24 -2.69 8.11
CA GLY A 38 -24.28 -1.67 7.87
C GLY A 38 -25.54 -2.18 7.16
N GLY A 39 -25.86 -3.48 7.29
CA GLY A 39 -27.05 -4.08 6.64
C GLY A 39 -26.88 -4.32 5.13
N HIS A 40 -25.67 -4.10 4.61
CA HIS A 40 -25.32 -4.41 3.23
C HIS A 40 -24.83 -5.85 3.14
N GLN A 41 -25.54 -6.68 2.37
CA GLN A 41 -25.13 -8.05 2.10
C GLN A 41 -24.55 -8.10 0.69
N TRP A 42 -23.24 -7.89 0.56
CA TRP A 42 -22.60 -7.88 -0.77
C TRP A 42 -22.24 -9.30 -1.23
N VAL A 43 -21.92 -10.19 -0.29
CA VAL A 43 -21.50 -11.57 -0.55
C VAL A 43 -22.71 -12.52 -0.63
N ALA A 44 -23.76 -12.26 0.15
CA ALA A 44 -24.98 -13.09 0.15
C ALA A 44 -25.78 -13.04 -1.16
N VAL A 45 -25.50 -12.06 -2.03
CA VAL A 45 -26.17 -11.89 -3.33
C VAL A 45 -25.67 -12.90 -4.38
N ASP A 46 -24.49 -13.50 -4.18
CA ASP A 46 -23.84 -14.38 -5.18
C ASP A 46 -24.38 -15.82 -5.23
N GLY A 47 -25.38 -16.17 -4.40
CA GLY A 47 -25.94 -17.52 -4.32
C GLY A 47 -25.37 -18.35 -3.16
N PRO A 48 -25.78 -19.63 -2.97
CA PRO A 48 -25.58 -20.39 -1.73
C PRO A 48 -24.15 -20.33 -1.15
N LEU A 49 -24.03 -20.24 0.18
CA LEU A 49 -22.76 -20.15 0.91
C LEU A 49 -21.77 -21.25 0.46
N ASN A 50 -20.71 -20.83 -0.24
CA ASN A 50 -19.58 -21.68 -0.57
C ASN A 50 -18.48 -21.45 0.46
N GLU A 51 -18.46 -22.26 1.52
CA GLU A 51 -17.50 -22.12 2.62
C GLU A 51 -16.03 -22.23 2.15
N HIS A 52 -15.76 -23.03 1.12
CA HIS A 52 -14.44 -23.07 0.48
C HIS A 52 -14.06 -21.74 -0.16
N LEU A 53 -14.97 -21.12 -0.92
CA LEU A 53 -14.71 -19.83 -1.57
C LEU A 53 -14.47 -18.72 -0.56
N VAL A 54 -15.27 -18.66 0.51
CA VAL A 54 -15.09 -17.66 1.58
C VAL A 54 -13.75 -17.85 2.29
N ARG A 55 -13.36 -19.10 2.55
CA ARG A 55 -12.10 -19.43 3.21
C ARG A 55 -10.90 -19.12 2.31
N ASP A 56 -10.98 -19.43 1.02
CA ASP A 56 -9.94 -19.12 0.04
C ASP A 56 -9.73 -17.61 -0.10
N VAL A 57 -10.81 -16.83 -0.22
CA VAL A 57 -10.75 -15.36 -0.24
C VAL A 57 -10.17 -14.82 1.06
N GLY A 58 -10.54 -15.40 2.21
CA GLY A 58 -9.97 -15.07 3.50
C GLY A 58 -8.46 -15.27 3.54
N THR A 59 -7.97 -16.43 3.11
CA THR A 59 -6.52 -16.73 3.07
C THR A 59 -5.77 -15.82 2.10
N LEU A 60 -6.34 -15.51 0.94
CA LEU A 60 -5.76 -14.58 -0.02
C LEU A 60 -5.59 -13.18 0.59
N ASN A 61 -6.62 -12.69 1.30
CA ASN A 61 -6.56 -11.36 1.88
C ASN A 61 -5.60 -11.29 3.08
N VAL A 62 -5.48 -12.36 3.88
CA VAL A 62 -4.42 -12.46 4.89
C VAL A 62 -3.04 -12.41 4.24
N ALA A 63 -2.82 -13.17 3.16
CA ALA A 63 -1.56 -13.12 2.42
C ALA A 63 -1.26 -11.71 1.87
N LEU A 64 -2.27 -11.04 1.31
CA LEU A 64 -2.16 -9.67 0.83
C LEU A 64 -1.82 -8.69 1.95
N ALA A 65 -2.43 -8.84 3.13
CA ALA A 65 -2.12 -8.03 4.30
C ALA A 65 -0.66 -8.20 4.74
N VAL A 66 -0.16 -9.43 4.77
CA VAL A 66 1.23 -9.75 5.12
C VAL A 66 2.20 -9.14 4.10
N VAL A 67 1.93 -9.30 2.80
CA VAL A 67 2.77 -8.74 1.73
C VAL A 67 2.75 -7.20 1.77
N ALA A 68 1.58 -6.59 1.94
CA ALA A 68 1.46 -5.14 2.03
C ALA A 68 2.17 -4.58 3.27
N ALA A 69 2.09 -5.26 4.42
CA ALA A 69 2.84 -4.90 5.61
C ALA A 69 4.36 -5.05 5.41
N ALA A 70 4.80 -6.16 4.81
CA ALA A 70 6.21 -6.38 4.45
C ALA A 70 6.73 -5.32 3.48
N ALA A 71 5.94 -4.95 2.47
CA ALA A 71 6.26 -3.87 1.54
C ALA A 71 6.37 -2.52 2.27
N ALA A 72 5.42 -2.20 3.16
CA ALA A 72 5.46 -0.98 3.96
C ALA A 72 6.72 -0.90 4.85
N MET A 73 7.18 -2.02 5.41
CA MET A 73 8.40 -2.11 6.23
C MET A 73 9.68 -2.04 5.39
N THR A 74 9.75 -2.72 4.25
CA THR A 74 10.95 -2.77 3.37
C THR A 74 11.15 -1.51 2.53
N LEU A 75 10.09 -0.74 2.25
CA LEU A 75 10.18 0.62 1.69
C LEU A 75 10.77 1.64 2.68
N VAL A 76 11.08 1.27 3.92
CA VAL A 76 11.82 2.13 4.87
C VAL A 76 13.33 2.18 4.57
N PRO A 77 14.07 1.05 4.48
CA PRO A 77 15.50 1.05 4.19
C PRO A 77 15.87 1.44 2.75
N VAL A 78 15.11 1.02 1.73
CA VAL A 78 15.42 1.31 0.31
C VAL A 78 15.45 2.82 0.02
N LEU A 79 14.72 3.57 0.83
CA LEU A 79 14.48 4.98 0.64
C LEU A 79 15.41 5.87 1.48
N VAL A 80 15.88 5.33 2.62
CA VAL A 80 17.04 5.88 3.34
C VAL A 80 18.29 5.72 2.47
N ALA A 81 18.48 4.54 1.87
CA ALA A 81 19.60 4.25 0.99
C ALA A 81 19.66 5.16 -0.25
N SER A 82 18.50 5.52 -0.83
CA SER A 82 18.46 6.44 -1.99
C SER A 82 18.75 7.90 -1.64
N ARG A 83 18.47 8.32 -0.40
CA ARG A 83 18.82 9.68 0.08
C ARG A 83 20.32 9.85 0.26
N GLU A 84 21.01 8.79 0.68
CA GLU A 84 22.46 8.77 0.83
C GLU A 84 23.19 8.81 -0.52
N LEU A 85 22.57 8.31 -1.59
CA LEU A 85 23.15 8.30 -2.93
C LEU A 85 22.97 9.61 -3.72
N ARG A 86 22.41 10.67 -3.13
CA ARG A 86 22.28 11.96 -3.83
C ARG A 86 23.65 12.66 -3.85
N PRO A 87 24.34 12.73 -5.00
CA PRO A 87 25.60 13.47 -5.07
C PRO A 87 25.36 14.95 -4.75
N PRO A 88 26.36 15.65 -4.17
CA PRO A 88 26.28 17.08 -3.95
C PRO A 88 26.00 17.80 -5.27
N ARG A 89 25.15 18.84 -5.24
CA ARG A 89 24.91 19.68 -6.42
C ARG A 89 26.28 20.23 -6.89
N PRO A 90 26.64 20.10 -8.18
CA PRO A 90 27.82 20.79 -8.69
C PRO A 90 27.66 22.30 -8.44
N PRO A 91 28.75 23.01 -8.13
CA PRO A 91 28.69 24.46 -7.97
C PRO A 91 28.11 25.06 -9.25
N ALA A 92 27.18 26.01 -9.10
CA ALA A 92 26.70 26.80 -10.21
C ALA A 92 27.91 27.45 -10.87
N GLU A 93 28.22 27.07 -12.11
CA GLU A 93 29.23 27.76 -12.90
C GLU A 93 28.81 29.23 -12.96
N CYS A 94 29.58 30.09 -12.29
CA CYS A 94 29.51 31.54 -12.46
C CYS A 94 29.97 31.86 -13.89
N GLY A 95 29.01 31.76 -14.81
CA GLY A 95 29.18 32.10 -16.22
C GLY A 95 29.76 33.50 -16.38
N GLY A 96 30.80 33.55 -17.21
CA GLY A 96 31.67 34.71 -17.38
C GLY A 96 30.96 35.97 -17.87
N ARG A 97 31.49 37.09 -17.38
CA ARG A 97 31.25 38.45 -17.87
C ARG A 97 31.53 38.50 -19.39
N PRO A 98 30.62 39.01 -20.24
CA PRO A 98 30.93 39.22 -21.66
C PRO A 98 32.03 40.28 -21.80
N PRO A 99 32.98 40.13 -22.75
CA PRO A 99 33.98 41.16 -23.01
C PRO A 99 33.28 42.42 -23.53
N GLY A 100 33.48 43.55 -22.82
CA GLY A 100 33.01 44.86 -23.28
C GLY A 100 33.76 45.28 -24.56
N PRO A 101 33.13 46.04 -25.46
CA PRO A 101 33.81 46.55 -26.65
C PRO A 101 34.92 47.51 -26.22
N GLY A 102 36.16 47.15 -26.57
CA GLY A 102 37.32 48.03 -26.47
C GLY A 102 37.15 49.23 -27.38
N SER A 103 37.64 50.37 -26.87
CA SER A 103 37.78 51.69 -27.49
C SER A 103 38.50 51.68 -28.83
#